data_AF-A0A972Q132-F1
#
_entry.id   AF-A0A972Q132-F1
#
_cell.length_a   1.000
_cell.length_b   1.000
_cell.length_c   1.000
_cell.angle_alpha   90.00
_cell.angle_beta   90.00
_cell.angle_gamma   90.00
#
_symmetry.space_group_name_H-M   'P 1'
#
loop_
_entity.id
_entity.type
_entity.pdbx_description
1 polymer ?
#
loop_
_entity_poly.entity_id
_entity_poly.type
_entity_poly.pdbx_seq_one_letter_code
_entity_poly.pdbx_strand_id
1 'polypeptide(L)'
;MPALVNEAVLLETKLQPNMRHFFNLAVNEKDSLRKFLFLYWVLELHTNSTFAQLTSTGHQNYPARLQAAVMKIDNRKGWKKQLRQQFISCAIETWTGLDDTDFSNFETAKDARDNISHGNKIDHTALPIEKLEILVRKALSYA
;
A
#
# COMPACT_ATOMS: atom_id res chain seq x y z
N MET A 1 -16.56 -15.96 -11.37
CA MET A 1 -16.92 -14.51 -11.41
C MET A 1 -17.85 -13.99 -10.30
N PRO A 2 -18.58 -14.78 -9.46
CA PRO A 2 -19.43 -14.18 -8.42
C PRO A 2 -18.69 -13.71 -7.14
N ALA A 3 -17.54 -14.31 -6.80
CA ALA A 3 -16.80 -13.95 -5.59
C ALA A 3 -16.18 -12.53 -5.62
N LEU A 4 -15.77 -12.08 -6.82
CA LEU A 4 -15.14 -10.76 -7.01
C LEU A 4 -16.14 -9.60 -6.87
N VAL A 5 -17.41 -9.82 -7.19
CA VAL A 5 -18.46 -8.80 -7.09
C VAL A 5 -18.82 -8.53 -5.63
N ASN A 6 -18.83 -9.55 -4.77
CA ASN A 6 -19.19 -9.40 -3.35
C ASN A 6 -18.13 -8.66 -2.53
N GLU A 7 -16.84 -8.87 -2.82
CA GLU A 7 -15.75 -8.19 -2.11
C GLU A 7 -15.66 -6.71 -2.51
N ALA A 8 -15.88 -6.39 -3.79
CA ALA A 8 -15.96 -5.01 -4.27
C ALA A 8 -17.12 -4.24 -3.63
N VAL A 9 -18.31 -4.84 -3.52
CA VAL A 9 -19.49 -4.23 -2.90
C VAL A 9 -19.32 -4.04 -1.38
N LEU A 10 -18.63 -4.95 -0.68
CA LEU A 10 -18.29 -4.77 0.74
C LEU A 10 -17.32 -3.61 0.96
N LEU A 11 -16.33 -3.45 0.08
CA LEU A 11 -15.39 -2.34 0.10
C LEU A 11 -16.04 -0.99 -0.28
N GLU A 12 -17.15 -0.99 -1.02
CA GLU A 12 -17.85 0.24 -1.42
C GLU A 12 -18.40 1.07 -0.24
N THR A 13 -18.75 0.42 0.87
CA THR A 13 -19.39 1.10 2.03
C THR A 13 -18.42 1.63 3.07
N LYS A 14 -17.19 1.11 3.13
CA LYS A 14 -16.20 1.46 4.16
C LYS A 14 -15.13 2.44 3.69
N LEU A 15 -14.83 2.44 2.39
CA LEU A 15 -13.79 3.29 1.82
C LEU A 15 -14.21 4.75 1.68
N GLN A 16 -13.25 5.66 1.88
CA GLN A 16 -13.44 7.07 1.52
C GLN A 16 -13.79 7.20 0.02
N PRO A 17 -14.66 8.14 -0.38
CA PRO A 17 -15.15 8.26 -1.75
C PRO A 17 -14.05 8.31 -2.83
N ASN A 18 -12.95 9.01 -2.53
CA ASN A 18 -11.82 9.14 -3.46
C ASN A 18 -11.06 7.82 -3.64
N MET A 19 -10.84 7.07 -2.55
CA MET A 19 -10.17 5.76 -2.63
C MET A 19 -11.01 4.76 -3.42
N ARG A 20 -12.33 4.75 -3.18
CA ARG A 20 -13.28 3.92 -3.93
C ARG A 20 -13.24 4.22 -5.42
N HIS A 21 -13.24 5.51 -5.80
CA HIS A 21 -13.16 5.92 -7.19
C HIS A 21 -11.91 5.36 -7.88
N PHE A 22 -10.72 5.56 -7.30
CA PHE A 22 -9.47 5.07 -7.89
C PHE A 22 -9.36 3.54 -7.87
N PHE A 23 -9.88 2.87 -6.85
CA PHE A 23 -9.89 1.40 -6.83
C PHE A 23 -10.77 0.84 -7.95
N ASN A 24 -11.96 1.43 -8.16
CA ASN A 24 -12.83 1.02 -9.27
C ASN A 24 -12.19 1.29 -10.64
N LEU A 25 -11.47 2.40 -10.80
CA LEU A 25 -10.69 2.65 -12.02
C LEU A 25 -9.61 1.58 -12.21
N ALA A 26 -8.85 1.24 -11.17
CA ALA A 26 -7.79 0.23 -11.22
C ALA A 26 -8.30 -1.16 -11.65
N VAL A 27 -9.44 -1.59 -11.12
CA VAL A 27 -10.01 -2.92 -11.40
C VAL A 27 -10.47 -3.05 -12.85
N ASN A 28 -10.94 -1.95 -13.46
CA ASN A 28 -11.48 -1.94 -14.82
C ASN A 28 -10.47 -1.48 -15.89
N GLU A 29 -9.30 -1.01 -15.47
CA GLU A 29 -8.26 -0.50 -16.37
C GLU A 29 -7.53 -1.65 -17.08
N LYS A 30 -7.32 -1.46 -18.39
CA LYS A 30 -6.60 -2.40 -19.26
C LYS A 30 -5.14 -2.01 -19.44
N ASP A 31 -4.85 -0.71 -19.40
CA ASP A 31 -3.48 -0.21 -19.49
C ASP A 31 -2.70 -0.48 -18.20
N SER A 32 -1.59 -1.22 -18.32
CA SER A 32 -0.78 -1.65 -17.18
C SER A 32 -0.24 -0.49 -16.35
N LEU A 33 0.19 0.60 -17.00
CA LEU A 33 0.73 1.77 -16.30
C LEU A 33 -0.36 2.50 -15.51
N ARG A 34 -1.51 2.77 -16.14
CA ARG A 34 -2.65 3.40 -15.45
C ARG A 34 -3.16 2.53 -14.31
N LYS A 35 -3.31 1.22 -14.53
CA LYS A 35 -3.72 0.28 -13.48
C LYS A 35 -2.76 0.34 -12.29
N PHE A 36 -1.46 0.29 -12.55
CA PHE A 36 -0.43 0.44 -11.52
C PHE A 36 -0.56 1.76 -10.75
N LEU A 37 -0.69 2.89 -11.46
CA LEU A 37 -0.79 4.21 -10.84
C LEU A 37 -2.05 4.35 -9.97
N PHE A 38 -3.20 3.85 -10.43
CA PHE A 38 -4.43 3.87 -9.65
C PHE A 38 -4.32 3.00 -8.40
N LEU A 39 -3.76 1.78 -8.50
CA LEU A 39 -3.54 0.92 -7.34
C LEU A 39 -2.58 1.57 -6.32
N TYR A 40 -1.47 2.15 -6.80
CA TYR A 40 -0.50 2.82 -5.93
C TYR A 40 -1.14 4.00 -5.22
N TRP A 41 -1.96 4.78 -5.93
CA TRP A 41 -2.65 5.93 -5.34
C TRP A 41 -3.65 5.50 -4.25
N VAL A 42 -4.41 4.41 -4.48
CA VAL A 42 -5.28 3.85 -3.44
C VAL A 42 -4.47 3.47 -2.20
N LEU A 43 -3.34 2.77 -2.38
CA LEU A 43 -2.48 2.37 -1.27
C LEU A 43 -1.93 3.58 -0.51
N GLU A 44 -1.47 4.61 -1.22
CA GLU A 44 -0.92 5.83 -0.65
C GLU A 44 -1.98 6.62 0.13
N LEU A 45 -3.18 6.77 -0.42
CA LEU A 45 -4.30 7.43 0.27
C LEU A 45 -4.69 6.67 1.53
N HIS A 46 -4.84 5.34 1.44
CA HIS A 46 -5.20 4.50 2.57
C HIS A 46 -4.12 4.55 3.65
N THR A 47 -2.84 4.46 3.27
CA THR A 47 -1.71 4.59 4.20
C THR A 47 -1.76 5.92 4.96
N ASN A 48 -1.90 7.03 4.24
CA ASN A 48 -1.96 8.36 4.85
C ASN A 48 -3.18 8.51 5.78
N SER A 49 -4.34 8.00 5.35
CA SER A 49 -5.58 8.08 6.13
C SER A 49 -5.51 7.24 7.41
N THR A 50 -5.04 5.99 7.33
CA THR A 50 -4.83 5.12 8.49
C THR A 50 -3.78 5.72 9.42
N PHE A 51 -2.66 6.20 8.88
CA PHE A 51 -1.60 6.79 9.69
C PHE A 51 -2.06 8.02 10.47
N ALA A 52 -2.91 8.87 9.87
CA ALA A 52 -3.47 10.05 10.54
C ALA A 52 -4.37 9.70 11.74
N GLN A 53 -4.86 8.45 11.83
CA GLN A 53 -5.68 7.96 12.94
C GLN A 53 -4.85 7.31 14.05
N LEU A 54 -3.55 7.03 13.82
CA LEU A 54 -2.68 6.43 14.82
C LEU A 54 -2.36 7.44 15.92
N THR A 55 -2.59 7.05 17.18
CA THR A 55 -2.41 7.91 18.35
C THR A 55 -1.03 7.76 19.01
N SER A 56 -0.31 6.66 18.73
CA SER A 56 1.03 6.39 19.28
C SER A 56 2.03 6.16 18.15
N THR A 57 3.04 7.01 18.00
CA THR A 57 4.10 6.81 16.98
C THR A 57 5.39 6.21 17.56
N GLY A 58 5.35 5.73 18.81
CA GLY A 58 6.49 5.15 19.51
C GLY A 58 6.32 3.65 19.72
N HIS A 59 6.90 2.83 18.85
CA HIS A 59 6.92 1.38 19.04
C HIS A 59 8.10 0.99 19.92
N GLN A 60 7.82 0.41 21.08
CA GLN A 60 8.87 -0.19 21.94
C GLN A 60 9.16 -1.65 21.56
N ASN A 61 8.18 -2.34 20.97
CA ASN A 61 8.31 -3.72 20.51
C ASN A 61 7.68 -3.89 19.13
N TYR A 62 8.48 -4.33 18.17
CA TYR A 62 8.02 -4.61 16.82
C TYR A 62 7.58 -6.07 16.70
N PRO A 63 6.49 -6.36 15.96
CA PRO A 63 6.06 -7.73 15.76
C PRO A 63 7.07 -8.49 14.90
N ALA A 64 7.35 -9.75 15.26
CA ALA A 64 8.32 -10.60 14.56
C ALA A 64 8.05 -10.73 13.04
N ARG A 65 6.78 -10.64 12.63
CA ARG A 65 6.35 -10.69 11.22
C ARG A 65 6.86 -9.52 10.36
N LEU A 66 7.31 -8.42 10.99
CA LEU A 66 7.80 -7.20 10.33
C LEU A 66 9.25 -6.88 10.70
N GLN A 67 9.99 -7.86 11.23
CA GLN A 67 11.30 -7.60 11.80
C GLN A 67 12.29 -7.10 10.74
N ALA A 68 12.29 -7.67 9.54
CA ALA A 68 13.21 -7.24 8.48
C ALA A 68 12.84 -5.84 7.95
N ALA A 69 11.55 -5.54 7.82
CA ALA A 69 11.03 -4.25 7.40
C ALA A 69 11.41 -3.13 8.37
N VAL A 70 11.25 -3.37 9.66
CA VAL A 70 11.61 -2.42 10.72
C VAL A 70 13.11 -2.14 10.72
N MET A 71 13.94 -3.19 10.69
CA MET A 71 15.41 -3.03 10.64
C MET A 71 15.84 -2.18 9.43
N LYS A 72 15.18 -2.33 8.28
CA LYS A 72 15.46 -1.51 7.09
C LYS A 72 15.10 -0.03 7.27
N ILE A 73 14.06 0.28 8.06
CA ILE A 73 13.58 1.65 8.29
C ILE A 73 14.41 2.35 9.36
N ASP A 74 14.72 1.67 10.47
CA ASP A 74 15.49 2.25 11.58
C ASP A 74 16.91 2.68 11.15
N ASN A 75 17.48 1.96 10.18
CA ASN A 75 18.77 2.28 9.58
C ASN A 75 18.74 3.55 8.69
N ARG A 76 17.57 4.10 8.37
CA ARG A 76 17.43 5.34 7.58
C ARG A 76 17.19 6.52 8.53
N LYS A 77 18.24 7.32 8.78
CA LYS A 77 18.17 8.53 9.62
C LYS A 77 17.08 9.49 9.12
N GLY A 78 16.05 9.72 9.94
CA GLY A 78 15.01 10.74 9.71
C GLY A 78 13.59 10.20 9.85
N TRP A 79 13.03 10.27 11.06
CA TRP A 79 11.79 9.59 11.45
C TRP A 79 10.49 10.28 11.02
N LYS A 80 10.56 11.48 10.43
CA LYS A 80 9.36 12.29 10.15
C LYS A 80 9.09 12.36 8.66
N LYS A 81 7.94 11.77 8.26
CA LYS A 81 7.18 11.98 7.01
C LYS A 81 7.55 11.16 5.77
N GLN A 82 8.25 10.02 5.88
CA GLN A 82 8.39 9.13 4.72
C GLN A 82 7.23 8.14 4.63
N LEU A 83 6.62 8.00 3.45
CA LEU A 83 5.53 7.03 3.20
C LEU A 83 5.89 5.60 3.65
N ARG A 84 7.17 5.21 3.57
CA ARG A 84 7.66 3.91 4.06
C ARG A 84 7.47 3.73 5.57
N GLN A 85 7.69 4.79 6.34
CA GLN A 85 7.51 4.80 7.79
C GLN A 85 6.03 4.79 8.16
N GLN A 86 5.22 5.56 7.43
CA GLN A 86 3.77 5.56 7.66
C GLN A 86 3.18 4.18 7.38
N PHE A 87 3.60 3.56 6.28
CA PHE A 87 3.20 2.21 5.93
C PHE A 87 3.57 1.21 7.03
N ILE A 88 4.80 1.24 7.56
CA ILE A 88 5.18 0.29 8.62
C ILE A 88 4.41 0.52 9.91
N SER A 89 4.15 1.77 10.31
CA SER A 89 3.32 2.08 11.48
C SER A 89 1.90 1.54 11.30
N CYS A 90 1.29 1.74 10.13
CA CYS A 90 0.00 1.14 9.81
C CYS A 90 0.04 -0.39 9.87
N ALA A 91 1.09 -1.03 9.34
CA ALA A 91 1.26 -2.48 9.37
C ALA A 91 1.48 -3.04 10.79
N ILE A 92 2.09 -2.26 11.68
CA ILE A 92 2.30 -2.64 13.08
C ILE A 92 0.98 -2.55 13.86
N GLU A 93 0.29 -1.41 13.77
CA GLU A 93 -0.85 -1.08 14.65
C GLU A 93 -2.20 -1.50 14.11
N THR A 94 -2.41 -1.45 12.79
CA THR A 94 -3.73 -1.61 12.19
C THR A 94 -3.80 -2.82 11.26
N TRP A 95 -2.89 -2.93 10.31
CA TRP A 95 -2.90 -3.98 9.28
C TRP A 95 -2.13 -5.20 9.75
N THR A 96 -2.62 -5.82 10.82
CA THR A 96 -1.91 -6.87 11.57
C THR A 96 -1.63 -8.16 10.80
N GLY A 97 -2.28 -8.35 9.65
CA GLY A 97 -2.06 -9.46 8.73
C GLY A 97 -0.99 -9.20 7.67
N LEU A 98 -0.36 -8.01 7.64
CA LEU A 98 0.78 -7.74 6.79
C LEU A 98 2.09 -8.21 7.43
N ASP A 99 2.99 -8.68 6.57
CA ASP A 99 4.31 -9.19 6.93
C ASP A 99 5.45 -8.53 6.11
N ASP A 100 6.68 -9.02 6.31
CA ASP A 100 7.86 -8.56 5.61
C ASP A 100 7.78 -8.73 4.08
N THR A 101 7.02 -9.72 3.58
CA THR A 101 6.80 -9.91 2.14
C THR A 101 5.92 -8.79 1.60
N ASP A 102 4.85 -8.47 2.31
CA ASP A 102 3.95 -7.36 1.97
C ASP A 102 4.69 -6.02 2.00
N PHE A 103 5.57 -5.81 2.98
CA PHE A 103 6.44 -4.63 3.01
C PHE A 103 7.38 -4.60 1.80
N SER A 104 8.02 -5.72 1.44
CA SER A 104 8.89 -5.79 0.26
C SER A 104 8.13 -5.49 -1.04
N ASN A 105 6.87 -5.93 -1.15
CA ASN A 105 5.99 -5.62 -2.28
C ASN A 105 5.70 -4.12 -2.35
N PHE A 106 5.40 -3.50 -1.21
CA PHE A 106 5.26 -2.05 -1.11
C PHE A 106 6.55 -1.32 -1.52
N GLU A 107 7.72 -1.77 -1.06
CA GLU A 107 9.00 -1.15 -1.42
C GLU A 107 9.21 -1.15 -2.94
N THR A 108 8.97 -2.31 -3.57
CA THR A 108 9.10 -2.50 -5.02
C THR A 108 8.15 -1.58 -5.79
N ALA A 109 6.89 -1.48 -5.34
CA ALA A 109 5.91 -0.59 -5.96
C ALA A 109 6.31 0.89 -5.78
N LYS A 110 6.81 1.28 -4.61
CA LYS A 110 7.27 2.64 -4.37
C LYS A 110 8.45 3.02 -5.26
N ASP A 111 9.43 2.14 -5.42
CA ASP A 111 10.58 2.41 -6.28
C ASP A 111 10.17 2.51 -7.75
N ALA A 112 9.25 1.65 -8.21
CA ALA A 112 8.67 1.77 -9.55
C ALA A 112 7.95 3.12 -9.74
N ARG A 113 7.14 3.55 -8.78
CA ARG A 113 6.45 4.84 -8.81
C ARG A 113 7.41 6.02 -8.81
N ASP A 114 8.45 5.98 -7.98
CA ASP A 114 9.42 7.07 -7.92
C ASP A 114 10.22 7.15 -9.24
N ASN A 115 10.55 6.02 -9.86
CA ASN A 115 11.14 6.00 -11.21
C ASN A 115 10.23 6.63 -12.26
N ILE A 116 8.93 6.31 -12.26
CA ILE A 116 7.93 6.97 -13.13
C ILE A 116 7.95 8.48 -12.90
N SER A 117 7.89 8.91 -11.64
CA SER A 117 7.83 10.33 -11.28
C SER A 117 9.07 11.12 -11.67
N HIS A 118 10.24 10.48 -11.72
CA HIS A 118 11.49 11.10 -12.16
C HIS A 118 11.67 11.07 -13.69
N GLY A 119 10.72 10.51 -14.44
CA GLY A 119 10.81 10.39 -15.90
C GLY A 119 11.82 9.35 -16.36
N ASN A 120 12.21 8.41 -15.48
CA ASN A 120 13.13 7.33 -15.84
C ASN A 120 12.44 6.39 -16.84
N LYS A 121 13.23 5.83 -17.76
CA LYS A 121 12.73 4.77 -18.64
C LYS A 121 12.45 3.52 -17.81
N ILE A 122 11.21 3.08 -17.86
CA ILE A 122 10.68 1.93 -17.12
C ILE A 122 10.12 0.92 -18.11
N ASP A 123 10.30 -0.36 -17.78
CA ASP A 123 9.61 -1.43 -18.47
C ASP A 123 8.19 -1.57 -17.89
N HIS A 124 7.19 -1.19 -18.68
CA HIS A 124 5.79 -1.25 -18.27
C HIS A 124 5.31 -2.69 -18.06
N THR A 125 5.97 -3.67 -18.68
CA THR A 125 5.65 -5.09 -18.53
C THR A 125 6.19 -5.68 -17.23
N ALA A 126 7.16 -5.01 -16.61
CA ALA A 126 7.78 -5.41 -15.34
C ALA A 126 7.14 -4.74 -14.10
N LEU A 127 6.06 -3.96 -14.27
CA LEU A 127 5.37 -3.32 -13.16
C LEU A 127 4.77 -4.37 -12.20
N PRO A 128 4.92 -4.23 -10.87
CA PRO A 128 4.51 -5.23 -9.90
C PRO A 128 2.99 -5.19 -9.61
N ILE A 129 2.15 -5.14 -10.66
CA ILE A 129 0.71 -4.90 -10.57
C ILE A 129 0.01 -5.96 -9.72
N GLU A 130 0.28 -7.25 -9.97
CA GLU A 130 -0.38 -8.33 -9.24
C GLU A 130 -0.04 -8.31 -7.74
N LYS A 131 1.26 -8.12 -7.43
CA LYS A 131 1.73 -8.00 -6.04
C LYS A 131 1.12 -6.79 -5.33
N LEU A 132 1.03 -5.67 -6.06
CA LEU A 132 0.42 -4.44 -5.55
C LEU A 132 -1.09 -4.61 -5.35
N GLU A 133 -1.79 -5.29 -6.25
CA GLU A 133 -3.23 -5.55 -6.12
C GLU A 133 -3.52 -6.42 -4.90
N ILE A 134 -2.75 -7.50 -4.69
CA ILE A 134 -2.86 -8.34 -3.48
C ILE A 134 -2.62 -7.51 -2.22
N LEU A 135 -1.57 -6.70 -2.21
CA LEU A 135 -1.24 -5.83 -1.08
C LEU A 135 -2.36 -4.83 -0.78
N VAL A 136 -2.89 -4.15 -1.81
CA VAL A 136 -4.00 -3.19 -1.65
C VAL A 136 -5.19 -3.91 -1.04
N ARG A 137 -5.60 -5.07 -1.56
CA ARG A 137 -6.74 -5.82 -1.00
C ARG A 137 -6.53 -6.20 0.46
N LYS A 138 -5.33 -6.69 0.82
CA LYS A 138 -4.97 -6.97 2.22
C LYS A 138 -5.05 -5.72 3.10
N ALA A 139 -4.50 -4.59 2.66
CA ALA A 139 -4.53 -3.35 3.44
C ALA A 139 -5.97 -2.82 3.61
N LEU A 140 -6.80 -2.95 2.58
CA LEU A 140 -8.19 -2.51 2.58
C LEU A 140 -9.13 -3.41 3.40
N SER A 141 -8.74 -4.65 3.76
CA SER A 141 -9.56 -5.46 4.68
C SER A 141 -9.63 -4.87 6.10
N TYR A 142 -8.82 -3.85 6.37
CA TYR A 142 -8.77 -3.11 7.63
C TYR A 142 -9.39 -1.70 7.53
N ALA A 143 -10.05 -1.39 6.41
CA ALA A 143 -10.83 -0.16 6.23
C ALA A 143 -12.21 -0.24 6.89
#